data_AF-A0A3M2A0I9-F1
#
_entry.id   AF-A0A3M2A0I9-F1
#
_cell.length_a   1.000
_cell.length_b   1.000
_cell.length_c   1.000
_cell.angle_alpha   90.00
_cell.angle_beta   90.00
_cell.angle_gamma   90.00
#
_symmetry.space_group_name_H-M   'P 1'
#
loop_
_entity.id
_entity.type
_entity.pdbx_description
1 polymer ?
#
loop_
_entity_poly.entity_id
_entity_poly.type
_entity_poly.pdbx_seq_one_letter_code
_entity_poly.pdbx_strand_id
1 'polypeptide(L)'
;MIMDDLHDEEELNKLLEMVIVQERPFTSSIPLIGGLIVRFRTAWNNIATRWYMLPILEQQNRVNQLLARSLQDIDARLIAQDREQSMAAQDLAQIVTQIKQMNALLTRIEQRLAALEEKTTNGT
;
A
#
# COMPACT_ATOMS: atom_id res chain seq x y z
N MET A 1 -5.10 -12.73 12.11
CA MET A 1 -4.78 -11.52 11.33
C MET A 1 -3.28 -11.22 11.44
N ILE A 2 -2.45 -12.18 11.02
CA ILE A 2 -0.97 -12.06 10.88
C ILE A 2 -0.54 -12.74 9.55
N MET A 3 -1.47 -13.45 8.88
CA MET A 3 -1.18 -14.28 7.72
C MET A 3 -1.33 -13.54 6.38
N ASP A 4 -1.86 -12.31 6.38
CA ASP A 4 -2.10 -11.49 5.18
C ASP A 4 -0.85 -10.64 4.85
N ASP A 5 -0.30 -9.92 5.85
CA ASP A 5 0.94 -9.12 5.73
C ASP A 5 2.13 -9.87 5.14
N LEU A 6 2.31 -11.16 5.51
CA LEU A 6 3.42 -11.97 5.03
C LEU A 6 3.31 -12.32 3.54
N HIS A 7 2.08 -12.43 3.02
CA HIS A 7 1.85 -12.74 1.62
C HIS A 7 2.09 -11.51 0.74
N ASP A 8 1.70 -10.33 1.23
CA ASP A 8 1.89 -9.05 0.55
C ASP A 8 3.37 -8.65 0.48
N GLU A 9 4.17 -8.87 1.53
CA GLU A 9 5.62 -8.62 1.47
C GLU A 9 6.35 -9.58 0.51
N GLU A 10 5.94 -10.85 0.43
CA GLU A 10 6.54 -11.82 -0.49
C GLU A 10 6.17 -11.51 -1.94
N GLU A 11 4.93 -11.11 -2.21
CA GLU A 11 4.51 -10.66 -3.54
C GLU A 11 5.19 -9.35 -3.94
N LEU A 12 5.31 -8.38 -3.02
CA LEU A 12 6.03 -7.14 -3.24
C LEU A 12 7.51 -7.41 -3.54
N ASN A 13 8.15 -8.33 -2.83
CA ASN A 13 9.52 -8.76 -3.12
C ASN A 13 9.64 -9.44 -4.48
N LYS A 14 8.69 -10.30 -4.88
CA LYS A 14 8.68 -10.88 -6.23
C LYS A 14 8.51 -9.82 -7.31
N LEU A 15 7.65 -8.83 -7.08
CA LEU A 15 7.49 -7.69 -7.99
C LEU A 15 8.78 -6.86 -8.07
N LEU A 16 9.45 -6.63 -6.94
CA LEU A 16 10.75 -5.95 -6.86
C LEU A 16 11.86 -6.70 -7.59
N GLU A 17 11.87 -8.04 -7.55
CA GLU A 17 12.84 -8.84 -8.31
C GLU A 17 12.58 -8.76 -9.82
N MET A 18 11.32 -8.66 -10.24
CA MET A 18 10.92 -8.50 -11.64
C MET A 18 11.18 -7.08 -12.19
N VAL A 19 11.51 -6.11 -11.34
CA VAL A 19 11.80 -4.73 -11.75
C VAL A 19 12.98 -4.64 -12.73
N ILE A 20 13.93 -5.58 -12.67
CA ILE A 20 15.13 -5.60 -13.52
C ILE A 20 14.92 -6.57 -14.69
N VAL A 21 14.59 -6.02 -15.86
CA VAL A 21 14.55 -6.76 -17.12
C VAL A 21 15.98 -6.93 -17.65
N GLN A 22 16.44 -8.16 -17.74
CA GLN A 22 17.78 -8.51 -18.25
C GLN A 22 17.79 -8.62 -19.79
N GLU A 23 18.82 -8.08 -20.44
CA GLU A 23 19.07 -8.23 -21.87
C GLU A 23 19.30 -9.71 -22.25
N ARG A 24 18.44 -10.27 -23.10
CA ARG A 24 18.72 -11.56 -23.75
C ARG A 24 19.40 -11.31 -25.10
N PRO A 25 20.58 -11.91 -25.36
CA PRO A 25 21.23 -11.77 -26.66
C PRO A 25 20.37 -12.41 -27.76
N PHE A 26 20.11 -11.66 -28.83
CA PHE A 26 19.40 -12.18 -30.01
C PHE A 26 20.31 -13.11 -30.82
N THR A 27 19.96 -14.39 -30.89
CA THR A 27 20.55 -15.34 -31.84
C THR A 27 19.58 -15.53 -33.01
N SER A 28 19.90 -15.00 -34.20
CA SER A 28 19.08 -15.25 -35.40
C SER A 28 19.84 -16.11 -36.41
N SER A 29 19.31 -17.29 -36.70
CA SER A 29 19.84 -18.29 -37.64
C SER A 29 18.94 -18.39 -38.87
N ILE A 30 19.18 -17.60 -39.92
CA ILE A 30 18.50 -17.75 -41.22
C ILE A 30 19.53 -17.64 -42.37
N PRO A 31 19.65 -18.63 -43.27
CA PRO A 31 20.66 -18.66 -44.32
C PRO A 31 20.16 -18.21 -45.70
N LEU A 32 21.13 -17.83 -46.56
CA LEU A 32 21.10 -17.67 -48.04
C LEU A 32 20.37 -16.40 -48.53
N ILE A 33 21.07 -15.32 -48.91
CA ILE A 33 21.75 -15.10 -50.21
C ILE A 33 22.91 -14.10 -50.03
N GLY A 34 24.12 -14.45 -50.49
CA GLY A 34 25.29 -13.55 -50.62
C GLY A 34 26.05 -13.28 -49.31
N GLY A 35 27.13 -14.03 -49.04
CA GLY A 35 27.84 -14.00 -47.75
C GLY A 35 28.30 -12.61 -47.25
N LEU A 36 28.63 -11.67 -48.15
CA LEU A 36 28.96 -10.28 -47.78
C LEU A 36 27.73 -9.46 -47.38
N ILE A 37 26.63 -9.58 -48.13
CA ILE A 37 25.36 -8.88 -47.85
C ILE A 37 24.74 -9.42 -46.57
N VAL A 38 24.81 -10.74 -46.35
CA VAL A 38 24.36 -11.37 -45.10
C VAL A 38 25.16 -10.87 -43.91
N ARG A 39 26.51 -10.83 -43.99
CA ARG A 39 27.34 -10.33 -42.88
C ARG A 39 27.05 -8.86 -42.56
N PHE A 40 26.88 -8.01 -43.57
CA PHE A 40 26.50 -6.62 -43.36
C PHE A 40 25.11 -6.49 -42.72
N ARG A 41 24.12 -7.24 -43.22
CA ARG A 41 22.74 -7.22 -42.68
C ARG A 41 22.69 -7.75 -41.25
N THR A 42 23.41 -8.82 -40.92
CA THR A 42 23.45 -9.38 -39.56
C THR A 42 24.19 -8.46 -38.60
N ALA A 43 25.29 -7.82 -39.03
CA ALA A 43 25.99 -6.84 -38.21
C ALA A 43 25.12 -5.60 -37.95
N TRP A 44 24.48 -5.05 -38.99
CA TRP A 44 23.58 -3.91 -38.86
C TRP A 44 22.33 -4.24 -38.04
N ASN A 45 21.76 -5.44 -38.19
CA ASN A 45 20.63 -5.90 -37.39
C ASN A 45 21.03 -6.08 -35.92
N ASN A 46 22.19 -6.67 -35.62
CA ASN A 46 22.69 -6.77 -34.25
C ASN A 46 22.96 -5.39 -33.62
N ILE A 47 23.53 -4.46 -34.39
CA ILE A 47 23.71 -3.06 -33.95
C ILE A 47 22.36 -2.41 -33.70
N ALA A 48 21.42 -2.48 -34.64
CA ALA A 48 20.11 -1.85 -34.53
C ALA A 48 19.28 -2.44 -33.38
N THR A 49 19.26 -3.77 -33.23
CA THR A 49 18.56 -4.48 -32.15
C THR A 49 19.16 -4.11 -30.79
N ARG A 50 20.49 -4.06 -30.68
CA ARG A 50 21.16 -3.72 -29.42
C ARG A 50 21.01 -2.24 -29.07
N TRP A 51 21.11 -1.34 -30.05
CA TRP A 51 20.91 0.10 -29.86
C TRP A 51 19.45 0.48 -29.59
N TYR A 52 18.49 -0.29 -30.11
CA TYR A 52 17.07 0.00 -29.90
C TYR A 52 16.52 -0.60 -28.61
N MET A 53 16.95 -1.80 -28.22
CA MET A 53 16.44 -2.44 -27.00
C MET A 53 17.08 -1.93 -25.72
N LEU A 54 18.38 -1.63 -25.73
CA LEU A 54 19.09 -1.11 -24.55
C LEU A 54 18.38 0.11 -23.92
N PRO A 55 18.04 1.19 -24.66
CA PRO A 55 17.35 2.33 -24.06
C PRO A 55 15.92 2.00 -23.62
N ILE A 56 15.23 1.08 -24.28
CA ILE A 56 13.89 0.64 -23.88
C ILE A 56 13.95 -0.14 -22.56
N LEU A 57 14.96 -1.01 -22.39
CA LEU A 57 15.16 -1.77 -21.17
C LEU A 57 15.56 -0.86 -19.99
N GLU A 58 16.45 0.10 -20.23
CA GLU A 58 16.78 1.13 -19.23
C GLU A 58 15.54 1.94 -18.82
N GLN A 59 14.70 2.32 -19.80
CA GLN A 59 13.47 3.05 -19.53
C GLN A 59 12.47 2.19 -18.74
N GLN A 60 12.28 0.93 -19.12
CA GLN A 60 11.40 0.00 -18.42
C GLN A 60 11.87 -0.23 -16.99
N ASN A 61 13.16 -0.47 -16.78
CA ASN A 61 13.73 -0.64 -15.45
C ASN A 61 13.51 0.61 -14.59
N ARG A 62 13.68 1.82 -15.14
CA ARG A 62 13.41 3.07 -14.42
C ARG A 62 11.93 3.21 -14.04
N VAL A 63 11.01 2.90 -14.95
CA VAL A 63 9.57 2.94 -14.68
C VAL A 63 9.20 1.92 -13.59
N ASN A 64 9.69 0.69 -13.72
CA ASN A 64 9.45 -0.37 -12.75
C ASN A 64 9.96 0.02 -11.36
N GLN A 65 11.14 0.63 -11.26
CA GLN A 65 11.68 1.14 -9.99
C GLN A 65 10.81 2.23 -9.38
N LEU A 66 10.30 3.15 -10.20
CA LEU A 66 9.41 4.22 -9.72
C LEU A 66 8.08 3.66 -9.23
N LEU A 67 7.49 2.72 -9.98
CA LEU A 67 6.25 2.06 -9.60
C LEU A 67 6.41 1.29 -8.29
N ALA A 68 7.46 0.49 -8.16
CA ALA A 68 7.75 -0.27 -6.94
C ALA A 68 7.88 0.65 -5.71
N ARG A 69 8.62 1.76 -5.83
CA ARG A 69 8.74 2.76 -4.75
C ARG A 69 7.40 3.41 -4.43
N SER A 70 6.60 3.71 -5.45
CA SER A 70 5.28 4.30 -5.26
C SER A 70 4.32 3.34 -4.55
N LEU A 71 4.37 2.04 -4.88
CA LEU A 71 3.57 1.02 -4.21
C LEU A 71 3.97 0.89 -2.74
N GLN A 72 5.28 0.85 -2.45
CA GLN A 72 5.78 0.86 -1.07
C GLN A 72 5.32 2.07 -0.26
N ASP A 73 5.36 3.27 -0.86
CA ASP A 73 4.89 4.49 -0.17
C ASP A 73 3.37 4.46 0.07
N ILE A 74 2.59 3.96 -0.89
CA ILE A 74 1.14 3.79 -0.73
C ILE A 74 0.83 2.80 0.40
N ASP A 75 1.51 1.66 0.41
CA ASP A 75 1.32 0.63 1.42
C ASP A 75 1.64 1.15 2.84
N ALA A 76 2.78 1.82 3.00
CA ALA A 76 3.15 2.46 4.27
C ALA A 76 2.10 3.50 4.73
N ARG A 77 1.51 4.26 3.80
CA ARG A 77 0.44 5.21 4.11
C ARG A 77 -0.86 4.51 4.52
N LEU A 78 -1.22 3.39 3.88
CA LEU A 78 -2.40 2.62 4.25
C LEU A 78 -2.27 2.05 5.66
N ILE A 79 -1.11 1.48 6.00
CA ILE A 79 -0.82 0.98 7.35
C ILE A 79 -0.91 2.11 8.38
N ALA A 80 -0.37 3.29 8.08
CA ALA A 80 -0.46 4.45 8.96
C ALA A 80 -1.91 4.92 9.17
N GLN A 81 -2.70 4.96 8.10
CA GLN A 81 -4.11 5.33 8.15
C GLN A 81 -4.94 4.33 8.95
N ASP A 82 -4.71 3.02 8.79
CA ASP A 82 -5.43 1.98 9.52
C ASP A 82 -5.19 2.10 11.04
N ARG A 83 -3.93 2.38 11.43
CA ARG A 83 -3.57 2.65 12.83
C ARG A 83 -4.29 3.89 13.36
N GLU A 84 -4.30 4.98 12.60
CA GLU A 84 -4.99 6.21 13.00
C GLU A 84 -6.49 5.99 13.16
N GLN A 85 -7.13 5.27 12.23
CA GLN A 85 -8.55 4.91 12.33
C GLN A 85 -8.85 4.04 13.55
N SER A 86 -7.99 3.06 13.85
CA SER A 86 -8.13 2.20 15.02
C SER A 86 -8.05 3.00 16.33
N MET A 87 -7.11 3.95 16.42
CA MET A 87 -7.00 4.86 17.57
C MET A 87 -8.24 5.76 17.70
N ALA A 88 -8.69 6.37 16.60
CA ALA A 88 -9.89 7.20 16.61
C ALA A 88 -11.15 6.41 17.00
N ALA A 89 -11.28 5.16 16.55
CA ALA A 89 -12.38 4.28 16.93
C ALA A 89 -12.36 3.95 18.44
N GLN A 90 -11.17 3.72 19.01
CA GLN A 90 -11.00 3.51 20.44
C GLN A 90 -11.39 4.74 21.25
N ASP A 91 -10.95 5.94 20.81
CA ASP A 91 -11.29 7.20 21.46
C ASP A 91 -12.81 7.46 21.42
N LEU A 92 -13.46 7.19 20.30
CA LEU A 92 -14.92 7.26 20.18
C LEU A 92 -15.62 6.32 21.15
N ALA A 93 -15.17 5.06 21.25
CA ALA A 93 -15.73 4.10 22.20
C ALA A 93 -15.58 4.56 23.65
N GLN A 94 -14.43 5.16 23.99
CA GLN A 94 -14.19 5.74 25.31
C GLN A 94 -15.12 6.93 25.58
N ILE A 95 -15.27 7.86 24.64
CA ILE A 95 -16.17 9.01 24.77
C ILE A 95 -17.62 8.56 24.96
N VAL A 96 -18.09 7.60 24.16
CA VAL A 96 -19.45 7.03 24.31
C VAL A 96 -19.65 6.45 25.71
N THR A 97 -18.65 5.76 26.24
CA THR A 97 -18.68 5.20 27.60
C THR A 97 -18.74 6.31 28.64
N GLN A 98 -17.95 7.38 28.49
CA GLN A 98 -17.97 8.54 29.39
C GLN A 98 -19.32 9.26 29.37
N ILE A 99 -19.94 9.46 28.20
CA ILE A 99 -21.28 10.05 28.06
C ILE A 99 -22.31 9.20 28.80
N LYS A 100 -22.27 7.87 28.64
CA LYS A 100 -23.17 6.96 29.38
C LYS A 100 -23.00 7.08 30.89
N GLN A 101 -21.77 7.18 31.37
CA GLN A 101 -21.48 7.37 32.79
C GLN A 101 -22.00 8.72 33.30
N MET A 102 -21.75 9.81 32.58
CA MET A 102 -22.26 11.14 32.92
C MET A 102 -23.78 11.19 32.99
N ASN A 103 -24.46 10.59 32.01
CA ASN A 103 -25.92 10.52 32.02
C ASN A 103 -26.44 9.75 33.23
N ALA A 104 -25.83 8.63 33.59
CA ALA A 104 -26.20 7.88 34.78
C ALA A 104 -25.98 8.68 36.08
N LEU A 105 -24.91 9.47 36.15
CA LEU A 105 -24.65 10.37 37.29
C LEU A 105 -25.69 11.49 37.38
N LEU A 106 -26.06 12.11 36.25
CA LEU A 106 -27.11 13.13 36.21
C LEU A 106 -28.44 12.58 36.72
N THR A 107 -28.89 11.43 36.19
CA THR A 107 -30.11 10.77 36.65
C THR A 107 -30.06 10.48 38.15
N ARG A 108 -28.91 10.06 38.68
CA ARG A 108 -28.76 9.81 40.11
C ARG A 108 -28.84 11.08 40.95
N ILE A 109 -28.26 12.18 40.48
CA ILE A 109 -28.32 13.49 41.16
C ILE A 109 -29.77 13.98 41.17
N GLU A 110 -30.46 13.93 40.03
CA GLU A 110 -31.87 14.30 39.90
C GLU A 110 -32.76 13.51 40.89
N GLN A 111 -32.59 12.19 40.96
CA GLN A 111 -33.32 11.35 41.91
C GLN A 111 -33.05 11.73 43.38
N ARG A 112 -31.80 12.06 43.73
CA ARG A 112 -31.44 12.49 45.09
C ARG A 112 -32.05 13.85 45.42
N LEU A 113 -32.10 14.76 44.45
CA LEU A 113 -32.68 16.07 44.62
C LEU A 113 -34.19 15.95 44.91
N ALA A 114 -34.90 15.18 44.09
CA ALA A 114 -36.33 14.92 44.27
C ALA A 114 -36.65 14.31 45.65
N ALA A 115 -35.86 13.33 46.11
CA ALA A 115 -36.04 12.72 47.42
C ALA A 115 -35.79 13.70 48.59
N LEU A 116 -34.86 14.65 48.42
CA LEU A 116 -34.61 15.69 49.43
C LEU A 116 -35.76 16.70 49.46
N GLU A 117 -36.26 17.12 48.30
CA GLU A 117 -37.40 18.05 48.18
C GLU A 117 -38.66 17.49 48.83
N GLU A 118 -38.96 16.20 48.62
CA GLU A 118 -40.08 15.51 49.25
C GLU A 118 -39.94 15.47 50.79
N LYS A 119 -38.73 15.20 51.29
CA LYS A 119 -38.45 15.15 52.73
C LYS A 119 -38.57 16.51 53.40
N THR A 120 -38.18 17.59 52.74
CA THR A 120 -38.37 18.95 53.26
C THR A 120 -39.83 19.40 53.20
N THR A 121 -40.60 18.97 52.20
CA THR A 121 -42.02 19.34 52.06
C THR A 121 -42.91 18.63 53.08
N ASN A 122 -42.61 17.37 53.43
CA ASN A 122 -43.35 16.60 54.45
C ASN A 122 -42.88 16.86 55.90
N GLY A 123 -41.80 17.64 56.08
CA GLY A 123 -41.18 17.92 57.39
C GLY A 123 -41.55 19.27 58.01
N THR A 124 -42.48 20.02 57.41
CA THR A 124 -43.01 21.30 57.90
C THR A 124 -44.48 21.16 58.23
#